data_AF-A0A2W4S5Z8-F1
#
_entry.id   AF-A0A2W4S5Z8-F1
#
_cell.length_a   1.000
_cell.length_b   1.000
_cell.length_c   1.000
_cell.angle_alpha   90.00
_cell.angle_beta   90.00
_cell.angle_gamma   90.00
#
_symmetry.space_group_name_H-M   'P 1'
#
loop_
_entity.id
_entity.type
_entity.pdbx_description
1 polymer ?
#
loop_
_entity_poly.entity_id
_entity_poly.type
_entity_poly.pdbx_seq_one_letter_code
_entity_poly.pdbx_strand_id
1 'polypeptide(L)'
;MGSMDQTRRRLLSTRRVVPADRLDEYATAWERVQRVAREQGARAWLFRLSERHDHFIEFIEYGDAPGALDTDELRRARASLEEQFGPGATEEWEGVA
;
A
#
# COMPACT_ATOMS: atom_id res chain seq x y z
N MET A 1 -25.33 -20.16 -15.28
CA MET A 1 -25.58 -20.18 -13.82
C MET A 1 -24.31 -19.68 -13.18
N GLY A 2 -24.33 -18.44 -12.68
CA GLY A 2 -23.13 -17.67 -12.36
C GLY A 2 -22.27 -18.35 -11.29
N SER A 3 -21.02 -18.63 -11.62
CA SER A 3 -20.00 -18.88 -10.62
C SER A 3 -19.94 -17.63 -9.74
N MET A 4 -20.31 -17.75 -8.47
CA MET A 4 -19.96 -16.78 -7.44
C MET A 4 -18.43 -16.79 -7.37
N ASP A 5 -17.80 -15.99 -8.23
CA ASP A 5 -16.40 -15.63 -8.14
C ASP A 5 -16.25 -15.00 -6.76
N GLN A 6 -15.86 -15.81 -5.77
CA GLN A 6 -15.60 -15.33 -4.43
C GLN A 6 -14.61 -14.18 -4.61
N THR A 7 -14.99 -12.97 -4.19
CA THR A 7 -14.15 -11.78 -4.35
C THR A 7 -12.77 -12.07 -3.75
N ARG A 8 -11.81 -12.47 -4.60
CA ARG A 8 -10.49 -12.92 -4.17
C ARG A 8 -9.84 -11.72 -3.51
N ARG A 9 -9.59 -11.82 -2.21
CA ARG A 9 -8.88 -10.76 -1.48
C ARG A 9 -7.50 -10.63 -2.10
N ARG A 10 -7.21 -9.48 -2.69
CA ARG A 10 -5.90 -9.17 -3.24
C ARG A 10 -5.25 -8.10 -2.39
N LEU A 11 -4.00 -8.32 -2.02
CA LEU A 11 -3.27 -7.46 -1.11
C LEU A 11 -1.86 -7.25 -1.65
N LEU A 12 -1.45 -5.99 -1.73
CA LEU A 12 -0.07 -5.60 -1.95
C LEU A 12 0.54 -5.26 -0.60
N SER A 13 1.67 -5.87 -0.24
CA SER A 13 2.44 -5.47 0.93
C SER A 13 3.79 -4.90 0.51
N THR A 14 4.22 -3.81 1.14
CA THR A 14 5.55 -3.24 0.92
C THR A 14 6.26 -3.06 2.25
N ARG A 15 7.48 -3.56 2.40
CA ARG A 15 8.33 -3.29 3.56
C ARG A 15 9.31 -2.18 3.21
N ARG A 16 9.44 -1.18 4.10
CA ARG A 16 10.31 -0.02 3.90
C ARG A 16 11.08 0.33 5.16
N VAL A 17 12.34 0.71 4.97
CA VAL A 17 13.17 1.34 6.00
C VAL A 17 13.25 2.83 5.67
N VAL A 18 12.88 3.68 6.63
CA VAL A 18 12.75 5.13 6.44
C VAL A 18 13.74 5.82 7.38
N PRO A 19 14.54 6.79 6.90
CA PRO A 19 15.42 7.58 7.76
C PRO A 19 14.67 8.16 8.97
N ALA A 20 15.22 8.00 10.17
CA ALA A 20 14.54 8.33 11.42
C ALA A 20 14.24 9.83 11.58
N ASP A 21 14.98 10.68 10.88
CA ASP A 21 14.79 12.14 10.80
C ASP A 21 13.68 12.56 9.83
N ARG A 22 13.13 11.62 9.04
CA ARG A 22 12.11 11.89 8.00
C ARG A 22 10.80 11.12 8.20
N LEU A 23 10.56 10.61 9.42
CA LEU A 23 9.37 9.80 9.71
C LEU A 23 8.05 10.56 9.49
N ASP A 24 8.00 11.84 9.86
CA ASP A 24 6.80 12.66 9.70
C ASP A 24 6.51 12.99 8.23
N GLU A 25 7.57 13.21 7.44
CA GLU A 25 7.46 13.38 5.98
C GLU A 25 6.93 12.10 5.32
N TYR A 26 7.44 10.95 5.74
CA TYR A 26 6.99 9.65 5.25
C TYR A 26 5.53 9.37 5.63
N ALA A 27 5.12 9.66 6.87
CA ALA A 27 3.73 9.52 7.29
C ALA A 27 2.79 10.39 6.44
N THR A 28 3.16 11.65 6.20
CA THR A 28 2.40 12.58 5.34
C THR A 28 2.30 12.08 3.90
N ALA A 29 3.41 11.57 3.34
CA ALA A 29 3.42 11.00 2.00
C ALA A 29 2.56 9.72 1.92
N TRP A 30 2.56 8.90 2.98
CA TRP A 30 1.71 7.71 3.06
C TRP A 30 0.22 8.06 3.20
N GLU A 31 -0.14 9.10 3.95
CA GLU A 31 -1.53 9.58 4.03
C GLU A 31 -2.10 9.90 2.64
N ARG A 32 -1.27 10.44 1.74
CA ARG A 32 -1.66 10.66 0.34
C ARG A 32 -1.96 9.33 -0.37
N VAL A 33 -1.11 8.32 -0.22
CA VAL A 33 -1.37 6.98 -0.79
C VAL A 33 -2.67 6.40 -0.23
N GLN A 34 -2.88 6.49 1.08
CA GLN A 34 -4.08 5.98 1.72
C GLN A 34 -5.34 6.69 1.22
N ARG A 35 -5.31 8.01 1.10
CA ARG A 35 -6.43 8.80 0.57
C ARG A 35 -6.76 8.39 -0.87
N VAL A 36 -5.77 8.36 -1.75
CA VAL A 36 -5.95 7.99 -3.15
C VAL A 36 -6.46 6.55 -3.29
N ALA A 37 -5.90 5.61 -2.52
CA ALA A 37 -6.38 4.22 -2.53
C ALA A 37 -7.88 4.14 -2.17
N ARG A 38 -8.32 4.88 -1.14
CA ARG A 38 -9.73 4.93 -0.74
C ARG A 38 -10.63 5.55 -1.80
N GLU A 39 -10.18 6.60 -2.47
CA GLU A 39 -10.92 7.22 -3.59
C GLU A 39 -11.12 6.26 -4.77
N GLN A 40 -10.20 5.30 -4.94
CA GLN A 40 -10.30 4.23 -5.93
C GLN A 40 -11.01 2.96 -5.43
N GLY A 41 -11.60 2.99 -4.22
CA GLY A 41 -12.31 1.85 -3.64
C GLY A 41 -11.41 0.77 -3.00
N ALA A 42 -10.10 0.99 -2.95
CA ALA A 42 -9.15 0.15 -2.24
C ALA A 42 -9.06 0.55 -0.76
N ARG A 43 -8.45 -0.32 0.06
CA ARG A 43 -8.13 -0.03 1.46
C ARG A 43 -6.63 -0.02 1.64
N ALA A 44 -6.14 0.84 2.53
CA ALA A 44 -4.71 0.93 2.79
C ALA A 44 -4.40 1.18 4.26
N TRP A 45 -3.36 0.51 4.74
CA TRP A 45 -2.88 0.59 6.12
C TRP A 45 -1.37 0.75 6.17
N LEU A 46 -0.89 1.43 7.19
CA LEU A 46 0.53 1.53 7.53
C LEU A 46 0.71 0.99 8.93
N PHE A 47 1.68 0.11 9.09
CA PHE A 47 2.14 -0.34 10.38
C PHE A 47 3.63 -0.03 10.52
N ARG A 48 4.03 0.26 11.75
CA ARG A 48 5.42 0.48 12.13
C ARG A 48 5.82 -0.66 13.07
N LEU A 49 7.02 -1.19 12.91
CA LEU A 49 7.54 -2.20 13.85
C LEU A 49 7.67 -1.58 15.24
N SER A 50 7.30 -2.32 16.28
CA SER A 50 7.31 -1.85 17.67
C SER A 50 8.72 -1.57 18.21
N GLU A 51 9.71 -2.35 17.77
CA GLU A 51 11.10 -2.28 18.25
C GLU A 51 12.05 -1.57 17.28
N ARG A 52 11.61 -1.34 16.04
CA ARG A 52 12.39 -0.69 14.98
C ARG A 52 11.53 0.39 14.32
N HIS A 53 11.56 1.58 14.90
CA HIS A 53 10.65 2.67 14.54
C HIS A 53 10.90 3.28 13.15
N ASP A 54 12.01 2.93 12.52
CA ASP A 54 12.36 3.24 11.13
C ASP A 54 11.83 2.19 10.14
N HIS A 55 11.30 1.06 10.61
CA HIS A 55 10.77 0.00 9.76
C HIS A 55 9.25 0.05 9.68
N PHE A 56 8.74 0.04 8.45
CA PHE A 56 7.33 0.09 8.14
C PHE A 56 6.90 -1.08 7.26
N ILE A 57 5.64 -1.48 7.43
CA ILE A 57 4.93 -2.34 6.50
C ILE A 57 3.65 -1.65 6.05
N GLU A 58 3.57 -1.48 4.74
CA GLU A 58 2.52 -0.86 3.97
C GLU A 58 1.60 -1.96 3.43
N PHE A 59 0.29 -1.72 3.45
CA PHE A 59 -0.69 -2.64 2.86
C PHE A 59 -1.67 -1.87 1.98
N ILE A 60 -1.98 -2.42 0.80
CA ILE A 60 -3.06 -1.97 -0.08
C ILE A 60 -3.91 -3.18 -0.48
N GLU A 61 -5.13 -3.27 0.03
CA GLU A 61 -6.12 -4.28 -0.36
C GLU A 61 -6.97 -3.75 -1.51
N TYR A 62 -7.02 -4.49 -2.61
CA TYR A 62 -7.68 -4.10 -3.86
C TYR A 62 -8.54 -5.22 -4.47
N GLY A 63 -8.88 -6.25 -3.69
CA GLY A 63 -9.77 -7.33 -4.16
C GLY A 63 -11.14 -6.82 -4.62
N ASP A 64 -11.71 -5.86 -3.90
CA ASP A 64 -12.98 -5.21 -4.22
C ASP A 64 -12.85 -4.10 -5.29
N ALA A 65 -11.62 -3.74 -5.67
CA ALA A 65 -11.31 -2.67 -6.63
C ALA A 65 -10.22 -3.12 -7.64
N PRO A 66 -10.51 -4.13 -8.48
CA PRO A 66 -9.56 -4.63 -9.46
C PRO A 66 -9.22 -3.53 -10.47
N GLY A 67 -7.99 -3.02 -10.40
CA GLY A 67 -7.51 -1.91 -11.23
C GLY A 67 -7.11 -0.66 -10.42
N ALA A 68 -7.40 -0.59 -9.12
CA ALA A 68 -6.99 0.53 -8.28
C ALA A 68 -5.47 0.81 -8.36
N LEU A 69 -4.65 -0.25 -8.37
CA LEU A 69 -3.20 -0.17 -8.52
C LEU A 69 -2.73 0.38 -9.88
N ASP A 70 -3.55 0.24 -10.92
CA ASP A 70 -3.24 0.66 -12.28
C ASP A 70 -3.68 2.10 -12.57
N THR A 71 -4.37 2.74 -11.64
CA THR A 71 -4.71 4.16 -11.76
C THR A 71 -3.46 5.01 -11.72
N ASP A 72 -3.38 6.01 -12.59
CA ASP A 72 -2.22 6.89 -12.65
C ASP A 72 -1.98 7.62 -11.33
N GLU A 73 -3.06 7.94 -10.60
CA GLU A 73 -2.96 8.65 -9.33
C GLU A 73 -2.31 7.78 -8.25
N LEU A 74 -2.76 6.52 -8.08
CA LEU A 74 -2.18 5.62 -7.08
C LEU A 74 -0.75 5.21 -7.47
N ARG A 75 -0.50 4.97 -8.77
CA ARG A 75 0.84 4.69 -9.28
C ARG A 75 1.81 5.83 -8.98
N ARG A 76 1.42 7.09 -9.24
CA ARG A 76 2.25 8.27 -8.95
C ARG A 76 2.46 8.48 -7.46
N ALA A 77 1.41 8.30 -6.63
CA ALA A 77 1.53 8.42 -5.18
C ALA A 77 2.53 7.40 -4.61
N ARG A 78 2.47 6.15 -5.09
CA ARG A 78 3.44 5.10 -4.71
C ARG A 78 4.84 5.38 -5.23
N ALA A 79 4.99 5.77 -6.50
CA ALA A 79 6.29 6.11 -7.08
C ALA A 79 7.01 7.22 -6.31
N SER A 80 6.25 8.21 -5.82
CA SER A 80 6.80 9.30 -5.01
C SER A 80 7.40 8.81 -3.68
N LEU A 81 6.89 7.73 -3.09
CA LEU A 81 7.52 7.11 -1.91
C LEU A 81 8.86 6.47 -2.27
N GLU A 82 8.93 5.78 -3.41
CA GLU A 82 10.16 5.16 -3.89
C GLU A 82 11.24 6.21 -4.18
N GLU A 83 10.85 7.32 -4.81
CA GLU A 83 11.75 8.44 -5.13
C GLU A 83 12.29 9.12 -3.87
N GLN A 84 11.44 9.33 -2.85
CA GLN A 84 11.80 10.10 -1.66
C GLN A 84 12.48 9.29 -0.56
N PHE A 85 12.15 8.00 -0.43
CA PHE A 85 12.55 7.14 0.69
C PHE A 85 13.30 5.88 0.24
N GLY A 86 13.61 5.75 -1.05
CA GLY A 86 14.28 4.58 -1.62
C GLY A 86 13.31 3.42 -1.90
N PRO A 87 13.76 2.32 -2.54
CA PRO A 87 12.89 1.23 -2.95
C PRO A 87 12.32 0.42 -1.77
N GLY A 88 11.02 0.12 -1.82
CA GLY A 88 10.35 -0.80 -0.90
C GLY A 88 10.34 -2.24 -1.41
N ALA A 89 10.47 -3.22 -0.50
CA ALA A 89 10.36 -4.64 -0.83
C ALA A 89 8.88 -5.03 -0.93
N THR A 90 8.40 -5.29 -2.15
CA THR A 90 6.99 -5.51 -2.46
C THR A 90 6.65 -6.99 -2.67
N GLU A 91 5.52 -7.43 -2.14
CA GLU A 91 4.95 -8.77 -2.36
C GLU A 91 3.44 -8.65 -2.66
N GLU A 92 2.94 -9.41 -3.63
CA GLU A 92 1.51 -9.55 -3.94
C GLU A 92 0.95 -10.83 -3.34
N TRP A 93 -0.24 -10.73 -2.75
CA TRP A 93 -0.92 -11.81 -2.05
C TRP A 93 -2.33 -12.00 -2.58
N GLU A 94 -2.74 -13.26 -2.65
CA GLU A 94 -4.12 -13.67 -2.93
C GLU A 94 -4.65 -14.47 -1.74
N GLY A 95 -5.83 -14.11 -1.25
CA GLY A 95 -6.49 -14.81 -0.16
C GLY A 95 -6.97 -16.18 -0.62
N VAL A 96 -6.56 -17.23 0.10
CA VAL A 96 -7.15 -18.57 0.00
C VAL A 96 -8.35 -18.64 0.94
N ALA A 97 -9.51 -18.97 0.38
CA ALA A 97 -10.76 -19.18 1.11
C ALA A 97 -10.92 -20.64 1.54
#